data_AF-A0A969L3P1-F1
#
_entry.id   AF-A0A969L3P1-F1
#
_cell.length_a   1.000
_cell.length_b   1.000
_cell.length_c   1.000
_cell.angle_alpha   90.00
_cell.angle_beta   90.00
_cell.angle_gamma   90.00
#
_symmetry.space_group_name_H-M   'P 1'
#
loop_
_entity.id
_entity.type
_entity.pdbx_description
1 polymer ?
#
loop_
_entity_poly.entity_id
_entity_poly.type
_entity_poly.pdbx_seq_one_letter_code
_entity_poly.pdbx_strand_id
1 'polypeptide(L)'
;MKNVTYIATITLLLMFLPGLISATTLAQSSENKEPVCESDVVVQADDWLSKIADKFLGNVLAYPAIVETTNAKAAINSTYARIENPNIIELGWKLCIPKSETAEVVLNNPNNPEEIAPTPKLIEYNTANQFIWEWEGTEEVKNLDWYFDIKIYSSPNAATPYDVFVADPEKTQYSDGKWHFDSPKKLNRCSYWVVRIAKRESGNFVGWISPENERLKAGPCEGDSTFSSPIN
;
A
#
# COMPACT_ATOMS: atom_id res chain seq x y z
N MET A 1 -36.55 65.93 42.94
CA MET A 1 -37.96 65.45 42.89
C MET A 1 -38.18 64.86 41.50
N LYS A 2 -38.73 63.64 41.37
CA LYS A 2 -39.02 62.93 40.10
C LYS A 2 -37.71 62.55 39.33
N ASN A 3 -37.27 61.30 39.12
CA ASN A 3 -37.81 59.94 38.93
C ASN A 3 -38.04 59.56 37.44
N VAL A 4 -37.48 58.40 37.02
CA VAL A 4 -38.00 57.45 35.97
C VAL A 4 -37.95 57.94 34.50
N THR A 5 -37.62 57.20 33.42
CA THR A 5 -37.01 55.86 33.10
C THR A 5 -36.28 56.00 31.73
N TYR A 6 -35.61 55.05 31.05
CA TYR A 6 -35.56 53.57 30.96
C TYR A 6 -34.08 53.09 30.93
N ILE A 7 -33.63 51.86 31.20
CA ILE A 7 -34.03 50.45 30.93
C ILE A 7 -33.54 49.87 29.57
N ALA A 8 -32.45 49.10 29.70
CA ALA A 8 -31.96 47.94 28.94
C ALA A 8 -32.39 47.68 27.47
N THR A 9 -31.40 47.68 26.58
CA THR A 9 -31.45 47.12 25.22
C THR A 9 -31.38 45.58 25.23
N ILE A 10 -32.49 44.88 24.95
CA ILE A 10 -32.55 43.41 24.81
C ILE A 10 -33.48 43.03 23.64
N THR A 11 -33.22 41.88 23.00
CA THR A 11 -34.05 41.20 21.97
C THR A 11 -34.37 41.94 20.67
N LEU A 12 -33.47 41.84 19.68
CA LEU A 12 -33.84 41.79 18.26
C LEU A 12 -32.85 40.93 17.45
N LEU A 13 -32.84 39.60 17.67
CA LEU A 13 -32.41 38.63 16.66
C LEU A 13 -32.92 37.22 17.00
N LEU A 14 -34.07 36.82 16.44
CA LEU A 14 -34.51 35.42 16.42
C LEU A 14 -35.45 35.20 15.23
N MET A 15 -35.46 33.97 14.70
CA MET A 15 -36.25 33.52 13.53
C MET A 15 -35.89 34.19 12.19
N PHE A 16 -35.02 33.56 11.40
CA PHE A 16 -35.42 32.88 10.16
C PHE A 16 -34.22 32.18 9.47
N LEU A 17 -34.12 30.85 9.59
CA LEU A 17 -33.90 29.87 8.50
C LEU A 17 -33.65 28.46 9.10
N PRO A 18 -34.53 27.47 8.87
CA PRO A 18 -34.26 26.08 9.20
C PRO A 18 -33.68 25.30 8.00
N GLY A 19 -32.90 24.26 8.28
CA GLY A 19 -32.67 23.17 7.32
C GLY A 19 -31.56 23.39 6.28
N LEU A 20 -30.30 23.24 6.70
CA LEU A 20 -29.29 22.59 5.86
C LEU A 20 -28.96 21.23 6.49
N ILE A 21 -28.99 20.20 5.65
CA ILE A 21 -28.93 18.80 6.07
C ILE A 21 -27.52 18.47 6.54
N SER A 22 -27.39 17.79 7.68
CA SER A 22 -26.12 17.22 8.12
C SER A 22 -25.61 16.22 7.07
N ALA A 23 -24.64 16.66 6.26
CA ALA A 23 -23.85 15.77 5.44
C ALA A 23 -23.00 14.90 6.37
N THR A 24 -23.56 13.77 6.79
CA THR A 24 -22.77 12.64 7.29
C THR A 24 -21.99 12.08 6.12
N THR A 25 -20.88 12.75 5.80
CA THR A 25 -19.82 12.13 5.01
C THR A 25 -19.50 10.81 5.65
N LEU A 26 -19.55 9.74 4.85
CA LEU A 26 -19.08 8.43 5.27
C LEU A 26 -17.57 8.54 5.47
N ALA A 27 -17.17 8.88 6.70
CA ALA A 27 -15.86 8.55 7.22
C ALA A 27 -15.79 7.03 7.27
N GLN A 28 -15.47 6.41 6.14
CA GLN A 28 -14.98 5.05 6.08
C GLN A 28 -13.56 5.07 6.65
N SER A 29 -13.48 5.31 7.96
CA SER A 29 -12.28 5.03 8.73
C SER A 29 -11.89 3.60 8.45
N SER A 30 -10.60 3.35 8.22
CA SER A 30 -10.03 2.03 8.39
C SER A 30 -10.16 1.69 9.87
N GLU A 31 -11.32 1.15 10.24
CA GLU A 31 -11.61 0.66 11.58
C GLU A 31 -10.56 -0.40 11.89
N ASN A 32 -9.87 -0.26 13.03
CA ASN A 32 -8.79 -1.16 13.43
C ASN A 32 -9.40 -2.52 13.84
N LYS A 33 -9.81 -3.27 12.82
CA LYS A 33 -10.77 -4.36 12.91
C LYS A 33 -10.06 -5.59 13.43
N GLU A 34 -10.42 -6.00 14.64
CA GLU A 34 -9.75 -7.09 15.34
C GLU A 34 -9.62 -8.33 14.44
N PRO A 35 -8.42 -8.94 14.30
CA PRO A 35 -8.23 -10.11 13.45
C PRO A 35 -9.21 -11.23 13.83
N VAL A 36 -10.10 -11.58 12.90
CA VAL A 36 -11.16 -12.58 13.11
C VAL A 36 -10.67 -13.95 12.67
N CYS A 37 -10.54 -14.87 13.62
CA CYS A 37 -10.36 -16.28 13.32
C CYS A 37 -11.71 -16.88 12.91
N GLU A 38 -11.78 -17.53 11.75
CA GLU A 38 -12.88 -18.45 11.42
C GLU A 38 -12.72 -19.78 12.19
N SER A 39 -11.48 -20.21 12.42
CA SER A 39 -11.18 -21.37 13.25
C SER A 39 -9.90 -21.18 14.07
N ASP A 40 -9.90 -21.77 15.27
CA ASP A 40 -8.71 -21.95 16.09
C ASP A 40 -8.10 -23.33 15.78
N VAL A 41 -6.81 -23.39 15.45
CA VAL A 41 -6.11 -24.65 15.14
C VAL A 41 -4.90 -24.80 16.05
N VAL A 42 -4.75 -25.96 16.68
CA VAL A 42 -3.55 -26.30 17.47
C VAL A 42 -2.68 -27.24 16.64
N VAL A 43 -1.44 -26.84 16.36
CA VAL A 43 -0.48 -27.60 15.53
C VAL A 43 -0.21 -28.98 16.11
N GLN A 44 -0.36 -30.03 15.28
CA GLN A 44 -0.10 -31.43 15.65
C GLN A 44 1.20 -31.95 15.01
N ALA A 45 1.55 -33.20 15.31
CA ALA A 45 2.64 -33.89 14.62
C ALA A 45 2.37 -34.00 13.11
N ASP A 46 3.44 -33.91 12.32
CA ASP A 46 3.42 -33.89 10.85
C ASP A 46 2.56 -32.78 10.22
N ASP A 47 2.24 -31.70 10.95
CA ASP A 47 1.64 -30.49 10.38
C ASP A 47 2.69 -29.49 9.89
N TRP A 48 2.36 -28.78 8.81
CA TRP A 48 3.07 -27.62 8.29
C TRP A 48 2.05 -26.65 7.67
N LEU A 49 2.36 -25.35 7.61
CA LEU A 49 1.33 -24.33 7.36
C LEU A 49 0.58 -24.49 6.03
N SER A 50 1.21 -24.98 4.95
CA SER A 50 0.52 -25.20 3.67
C SER A 50 -0.42 -26.41 3.66
N LYS A 51 -0.18 -27.43 4.48
CA LYS A 51 -1.14 -28.54 4.74
C LYS A 51 -2.35 -28.05 5.53
N ILE A 52 -2.15 -27.11 6.46
CA ILE A 52 -3.24 -26.46 7.21
C ILE A 52 -4.04 -25.55 6.26
N ALA A 53 -3.37 -24.77 5.40
CA ALA A 53 -4.01 -23.93 4.39
C ALA A 53 -4.85 -24.74 3.40
N ASP A 54 -4.33 -25.85 2.88
CA ASP A 54 -5.09 -26.77 2.03
C ASP A 54 -6.35 -27.30 2.73
N LYS A 55 -6.21 -27.78 3.97
CA LYS A 55 -7.29 -28.37 4.77
C LYS A 55 -8.42 -27.40 5.13
N PHE A 56 -8.10 -26.13 5.40
CA PHE A 56 -9.08 -25.16 5.93
C PHE A 56 -9.49 -24.05 4.95
N LEU A 57 -8.64 -23.75 3.97
CA LEU A 57 -8.84 -22.66 2.99
C LEU A 57 -8.94 -23.19 1.55
N GLY A 58 -8.89 -24.51 1.35
CA GLY A 58 -8.98 -25.16 0.04
C GLY A 58 -7.81 -24.87 -0.91
N ASN A 59 -6.73 -24.26 -0.42
CA ASN A 59 -5.62 -23.81 -1.23
C ASN A 59 -4.30 -23.91 -0.44
N VAL A 60 -3.43 -24.83 -0.88
CA VAL A 60 -2.07 -25.06 -0.36
C VAL A 60 -1.24 -23.76 -0.24
N LEU A 61 -1.45 -22.80 -1.14
CA LEU A 61 -0.70 -21.53 -1.16
C LEU A 61 -1.23 -20.48 -0.16
N ALA A 62 -2.43 -20.66 0.42
CA ALA A 62 -3.07 -19.67 1.31
C ALA A 62 -2.39 -19.50 2.68
N TYR A 63 -1.28 -20.21 2.93
CA TYR A 63 -0.60 -20.21 4.23
C TYR A 63 -0.09 -18.85 4.73
N PRO A 64 0.28 -17.85 3.90
CA PRO A 64 0.65 -16.52 4.39
C PRO A 64 -0.49 -15.83 5.16
N ALA A 65 -1.76 -16.06 4.75
CA ALA A 65 -2.91 -15.50 5.45
C ALA A 65 -3.06 -16.06 6.88
N ILE A 66 -2.66 -17.31 7.10
CA ILE A 66 -2.59 -17.92 8.44
C ILE A 66 -1.48 -17.25 9.27
N VAL A 67 -0.32 -16.98 8.66
CA VAL A 67 0.80 -16.27 9.33
C VAL A 67 0.39 -14.86 9.76
N GLU A 68 -0.13 -14.07 8.82
CA GLU A 68 -0.56 -12.69 9.04
C GLU A 68 -1.64 -12.62 10.14
N THR A 69 -2.71 -13.41 10.01
CA THR A 69 -3.84 -13.39 10.95
C THR A 69 -3.44 -13.94 12.33
N THR A 70 -2.57 -14.96 12.39
CA THR A 70 -2.06 -15.48 13.67
C THR A 70 -1.15 -14.48 14.36
N ASN A 71 -0.24 -13.81 13.64
CA ASN A 71 0.64 -12.78 14.21
C ASN A 71 -0.14 -11.55 14.68
N ALA A 72 -1.11 -11.09 13.89
CA ALA A 72 -2.02 -10.01 14.30
C ALA A 72 -2.82 -10.39 15.56
N LYS A 73 -3.27 -11.65 15.68
CA LYS A 73 -3.96 -12.15 16.87
C LYS A 73 -3.03 -12.28 18.08
N ALA A 74 -1.78 -12.71 17.87
CA ALA A 74 -0.76 -12.83 18.91
C ALA A 74 -0.38 -11.47 19.52
N ALA A 75 -0.40 -10.39 18.73
CA ALA A 75 -0.14 -9.02 19.19
C ALA A 75 -1.16 -8.51 20.24
N ILE A 76 -2.39 -9.04 20.23
CA ILE A 76 -3.46 -8.68 21.19
C ILE A 76 -3.80 -9.81 22.18
N ASN A 77 -3.39 -11.05 21.88
CA ASN A 77 -3.69 -12.23 22.69
C ASN A 77 -2.52 -13.24 22.59
N SER A 78 -1.68 -13.26 23.62
CA SER A 78 -0.48 -14.12 23.71
C SER A 78 -0.74 -15.63 23.83
N THR A 79 -1.99 -16.09 23.72
CA THR A 79 -2.29 -17.53 23.56
C THR A 79 -2.10 -18.02 22.11
N TYR A 80 -1.99 -17.12 21.14
CA TYR A 80 -1.63 -17.45 19.75
C TYR A 80 -0.11 -17.36 19.55
N ALA A 81 0.41 -18.19 18.65
CA ALA A 81 1.84 -18.23 18.35
C ALA A 81 2.31 -16.97 17.60
N ARG A 82 3.55 -16.55 17.85
CA ARG A 82 4.24 -15.55 17.02
C ARG A 82 5.13 -16.28 16.01
N ILE A 83 4.69 -16.32 14.76
CA ILE A 83 5.34 -17.04 13.67
C ILE A 83 6.34 -16.10 12.98
N GLU A 84 7.62 -16.23 13.32
CA GLU A 84 8.70 -15.43 12.72
C GLU A 84 9.30 -16.08 11.47
N ASN A 85 9.18 -17.41 11.32
CA ASN A 85 9.58 -18.15 10.12
C ASN A 85 8.45 -19.13 9.72
N PRO A 86 7.71 -18.90 8.62
CA PRO A 86 6.61 -19.77 8.19
C PRO A 86 6.98 -21.24 7.90
N ASN A 87 8.27 -21.55 7.76
CA ASN A 87 8.76 -22.93 7.58
C ASN A 87 8.95 -23.67 8.92
N ILE A 88 8.75 -23.00 10.07
CA ILE A 88 8.92 -23.53 11.41
C ILE A 88 7.64 -23.26 12.21
N ILE A 89 6.95 -24.32 12.59
CA ILE A 89 5.85 -24.29 13.57
C ILE A 89 6.06 -25.42 14.58
N GLU A 90 5.75 -25.17 15.85
CA GLU A 90 5.97 -26.14 16.94
C GLU A 90 4.66 -26.81 17.37
N LEU A 91 4.78 -28.02 17.92
CA LEU A 91 3.66 -28.78 18.45
C LEU A 91 2.96 -28.01 19.58
N GLY A 92 1.64 -27.87 19.50
CA GLY A 92 0.86 -27.13 20.49
C GLY A 92 0.73 -25.62 20.22
N TRP A 93 1.38 -25.07 19.19
CA TRP A 93 1.13 -23.69 18.76
C TRP A 93 -0.33 -23.48 18.37
N LYS A 94 -0.97 -22.42 18.88
CA LYS A 94 -2.31 -22.02 18.48
C LYS A 94 -2.24 -21.03 17.32
N LEU A 95 -2.92 -21.38 16.23
CA LEU A 95 -3.06 -20.61 15.00
C LEU A 95 -4.47 -20.02 14.89
N CYS A 96 -4.55 -18.82 14.35
CA CYS A 96 -5.79 -18.15 13.95
C CYS A 96 -5.98 -18.36 12.45
N ILE A 97 -6.92 -19.21 12.06
CA ILE A 97 -7.25 -19.43 10.65
C ILE A 97 -8.18 -18.30 10.20
N PRO A 98 -7.82 -17.49 9.19
CA PRO A 98 -8.71 -16.46 8.66
C PRO A 98 -9.89 -17.07 7.92
N LYS A 99 -10.85 -16.22 7.56
CA LYS A 99 -11.88 -16.59 6.59
C LYS A 99 -11.31 -16.86 5.21
N SER A 100 -11.98 -17.71 4.43
CA SER A 100 -11.60 -18.00 3.05
C SER A 100 -11.56 -16.73 2.17
N GLU A 101 -12.52 -15.81 2.29
CA GLU A 101 -12.50 -14.56 1.52
C GLU A 101 -11.33 -13.64 1.94
N THR A 102 -10.96 -13.64 3.23
CA THR A 102 -9.79 -12.92 3.73
C THR A 102 -8.49 -13.54 3.20
N ALA A 103 -8.41 -14.87 3.15
CA ALA A 103 -7.27 -15.58 2.56
C ALA A 103 -7.15 -15.34 1.05
N GLU A 104 -8.26 -15.25 0.33
CA GLU A 104 -8.28 -14.84 -1.08
C GLU A 104 -7.81 -13.39 -1.28
N VAL A 105 -8.10 -12.46 -0.36
CA VAL A 105 -7.54 -11.10 -0.42
C VAL A 105 -6.01 -11.11 -0.25
N VAL A 106 -5.48 -11.88 0.71
CA VAL A 106 -4.03 -12.02 0.91
C VAL A 106 -3.34 -12.69 -0.29
N LEU A 107 -4.00 -13.68 -0.92
CA LEU A 107 -3.48 -14.39 -2.08
C LEU A 107 -3.53 -13.60 -3.39
N ASN A 108 -4.64 -12.91 -3.63
CA ASN A 108 -4.86 -12.16 -4.87
C ASN A 108 -4.29 -10.74 -4.83
N ASN A 109 -3.74 -10.30 -3.69
CA ASN A 109 -2.95 -9.07 -3.60
C ASN A 109 -1.44 -9.37 -3.75
N PRO A 110 -0.81 -9.10 -4.91
CA PRO A 110 0.63 -9.22 -5.08
C PRO A 110 1.46 -8.14 -4.33
N ASN A 111 0.82 -7.26 -3.56
CA ASN A 111 1.39 -6.11 -2.84
C ASN A 111 0.83 -5.99 -1.40
N ASN A 112 1.05 -6.98 -0.52
CA ASN A 112 0.99 -6.79 0.94
C ASN A 112 2.08 -7.66 1.60
N PRO A 113 3.14 -7.04 2.12
CA PRO A 113 3.30 -7.06 3.57
C PRO A 113 3.41 -5.66 4.19
N GLU A 114 2.36 -5.27 4.90
CA GLU A 114 2.26 -4.04 5.70
C GLU A 114 2.25 -2.78 4.80
N GLU A 115 1.05 -2.30 4.42
CA GLU A 115 0.89 -1.02 3.71
C GLU A 115 1.19 0.16 4.64
N ILE A 116 2.49 0.39 4.84
CA ILE A 116 3.05 1.44 5.71
C ILE A 116 3.02 2.81 5.02
N ALA A 117 3.08 2.85 3.68
CA ALA A 117 3.24 4.07 2.92
C ALA A 117 2.33 4.15 1.67
N PRO A 118 1.87 5.36 1.29
CA PRO A 118 0.93 5.56 0.19
C PRO A 118 1.49 5.17 -1.18
N THR A 119 0.60 4.92 -2.15
CA THR A 119 0.96 4.67 -3.56
C THR A 119 1.66 5.88 -4.21
N PRO A 120 2.78 5.69 -4.93
CA PRO A 120 3.39 6.74 -5.76
C PRO A 120 2.47 7.28 -6.85
N LYS A 121 2.53 8.58 -7.13
CA LYS A 121 1.81 9.23 -8.22
C LYS A 121 2.79 9.58 -9.33
N LEU A 122 2.75 8.86 -10.45
CA LEU A 122 3.63 9.14 -11.58
C LEU A 122 3.30 10.47 -12.26
N ILE A 123 4.34 11.17 -12.73
CA ILE A 123 4.22 12.42 -13.47
C ILE A 123 4.62 12.19 -14.93
N GLU A 124 5.86 11.78 -15.18
CA GLU A 124 6.36 11.47 -16.53
C GLU A 124 7.63 10.61 -16.50
N TYR A 125 7.95 9.98 -17.62
CA TYR A 125 9.34 9.69 -17.99
C TYR A 125 9.71 10.68 -19.10
N ASN A 126 10.77 11.46 -18.94
CA ASN A 126 11.01 12.66 -19.75
C ASN A 126 12.06 12.47 -20.87
N THR A 127 12.22 13.49 -21.72
CA THR A 127 13.22 13.49 -22.82
C THR A 127 14.67 13.46 -22.33
N ALA A 128 14.94 13.87 -21.10
CA ALA A 128 16.23 13.75 -20.42
C ALA A 128 16.50 12.34 -19.85
N ASN A 129 15.64 11.34 -20.14
CA ASN A 129 15.78 9.96 -19.69
C ASN A 129 15.63 9.80 -18.15
N GLN A 130 14.80 10.65 -17.53
CA GLN A 130 14.50 10.59 -16.11
C GLN A 130 13.08 10.07 -15.88
N PHE A 131 12.91 9.25 -14.84
CA PHE A 131 11.61 8.93 -14.25
C PHE A 131 11.25 9.98 -13.19
N ILE A 132 10.00 10.48 -13.21
CA ILE A 132 9.53 11.53 -12.30
C ILE A 132 8.18 11.14 -11.66
N TRP A 133 8.11 11.18 -10.33
CA TRP A 133 6.90 10.89 -9.56
C TRP A 133 6.79 11.75 -8.28
N GLU A 134 5.56 11.96 -7.82
CA GLU A 134 5.24 12.56 -6.52
C GLU A 134 4.97 11.45 -5.50
N TRP A 135 5.50 11.58 -4.29
CA TRP A 135 5.26 10.64 -3.19
C TRP A 135 5.57 11.27 -1.82
N GLU A 136 4.57 11.26 -0.94
CA GLU A 136 4.61 11.93 0.37
C GLU A 136 5.02 11.00 1.53
N GLY A 137 5.14 9.69 1.29
CA GLY A 137 5.31 8.63 2.31
C GLY A 137 6.67 8.58 3.03
N THR A 138 7.42 9.67 3.07
CA THR A 138 8.80 9.71 3.60
C THR A 138 8.87 9.63 5.12
N GLU A 139 7.87 10.14 5.83
CA GLU A 139 7.87 10.21 7.29
C GLU A 139 7.55 8.87 7.94
N GLU A 140 6.81 8.03 7.24
CA GLU A 140 6.41 6.67 7.57
C GLU A 140 7.61 5.72 7.46
N VAL A 141 8.44 5.88 6.41
CA VAL A 141 9.56 4.98 6.10
C VAL A 141 10.93 5.44 6.64
N LYS A 142 11.04 6.61 7.27
CA LYS A 142 12.32 7.26 7.64
C LYS A 142 13.28 6.42 8.53
N ASN A 143 12.78 5.39 9.18
CA ASN A 143 13.56 4.47 10.03
C ASN A 143 13.79 3.08 9.38
N LEU A 144 13.43 2.91 8.10
CA LEU A 144 13.56 1.67 7.34
C LEU A 144 14.74 1.76 6.37
N ASP A 145 15.32 0.61 6.00
CA ASP A 145 16.06 0.48 4.75
C ASP A 145 15.03 0.22 3.64
N TRP A 146 14.94 1.10 2.64
CA TRP A 146 13.90 1.10 1.62
C TRP A 146 14.40 1.60 0.26
N TYR A 147 13.71 1.24 -0.81
CA TYR A 147 14.00 1.70 -2.18
C TYR A 147 12.75 1.73 -3.05
N PHE A 148 12.80 2.52 -4.14
CA PHE A 148 11.77 2.53 -5.17
C PHE A 148 12.05 1.43 -6.23
N ASP A 149 11.08 0.53 -6.42
CA ASP A 149 11.08 -0.54 -7.44
C ASP A 149 10.38 -0.02 -8.70
N ILE A 150 11.17 0.31 -9.72
CA ILE A 150 10.70 0.88 -10.99
C ILE A 150 10.64 -0.23 -12.04
N LYS A 151 9.44 -0.69 -12.41
CA LYS A 151 9.29 -1.78 -13.39
C LYS A 151 8.89 -1.24 -14.76
N ILE A 152 9.42 -1.84 -15.82
CA ILE A 152 9.08 -1.49 -17.21
C ILE A 152 8.43 -2.67 -17.94
N TYR A 153 7.27 -2.41 -18.52
CA TYR A 153 6.38 -3.35 -19.20
C TYR A 153 6.31 -3.02 -20.71
N SER A 154 6.13 -4.03 -21.56
CA SER A 154 6.10 -3.91 -23.03
C SER A 154 4.73 -3.53 -23.60
N SER A 155 3.67 -3.58 -22.79
CA SER A 155 2.31 -3.19 -23.13
C SER A 155 1.51 -2.91 -21.85
N PRO A 156 0.31 -2.29 -21.92
CA PRO A 156 -0.50 -2.00 -20.73
C PRO A 156 -0.80 -3.27 -19.92
N ASN A 157 -1.02 -4.39 -20.60
CA ASN A 157 -1.51 -5.64 -20.02
C ASN A 157 -0.43 -6.73 -19.92
N ALA A 158 0.85 -6.40 -20.09
CA ALA A 158 1.95 -7.37 -19.94
C ALA A 158 2.00 -7.90 -18.50
N ALA A 159 1.92 -9.23 -18.33
CA ALA A 159 1.87 -9.87 -17.00
C ALA A 159 3.17 -9.70 -16.22
N THR A 160 4.33 -9.79 -16.89
CA THR A 160 5.65 -9.57 -16.31
C THR A 160 6.29 -8.31 -16.89
N PRO A 161 7.08 -7.55 -16.10
CA PRO A 161 7.96 -6.55 -16.67
C PRO A 161 9.05 -7.24 -17.50
N TYR A 162 9.58 -6.53 -18.49
CA TYR A 162 10.79 -6.98 -19.20
C TYR A 162 12.08 -6.44 -18.56
N ASP A 163 11.94 -5.56 -17.57
CA ASP A 163 13.03 -4.79 -16.98
C ASP A 163 12.62 -4.18 -15.63
N VAL A 164 13.58 -4.03 -14.72
CA VAL A 164 13.37 -3.48 -13.37
C VAL A 164 14.60 -2.68 -12.94
N PHE A 165 14.39 -1.50 -12.34
CA PHE A 165 15.42 -0.70 -11.72
C PHE A 165 15.17 -0.54 -10.22
N VAL A 166 16.25 -0.63 -9.44
CA VAL A 166 16.29 -0.24 -8.02
C VAL A 166 16.75 1.21 -7.96
N ALA A 167 15.87 2.10 -7.51
CA ALA A 167 16.19 3.49 -7.22
C ALA A 167 16.26 3.68 -5.70
N ASP A 168 17.46 3.54 -5.13
CA ASP A 168 17.71 3.88 -3.73
C ASP A 168 17.53 5.39 -3.51
N PRO A 169 17.05 5.85 -2.34
CA PRO A 169 16.83 7.27 -2.08
C PRO A 169 18.10 8.13 -2.28
N GLU A 170 19.27 7.60 -1.91
CA GLU A 170 20.59 8.21 -2.13
C GLU A 170 20.99 8.41 -3.61
N LYS A 171 20.32 7.72 -4.54
CA LYS A 171 20.53 7.78 -6.00
C LYS A 171 19.41 8.54 -6.73
N THR A 172 18.45 9.07 -5.97
CA THR A 172 17.35 9.90 -6.49
C THR A 172 17.56 11.36 -6.09
N GLN A 173 16.99 12.28 -6.87
CA GLN A 173 17.00 13.71 -6.59
C GLN A 173 15.59 14.13 -6.18
N TYR A 174 15.43 14.87 -5.08
CA TYR A 174 14.12 15.35 -4.61
C TYR A 174 14.02 16.87 -4.72
N SER A 175 13.05 17.36 -5.49
CA SER A 175 12.84 18.79 -5.74
C SER A 175 11.39 19.07 -6.14
N ASP A 176 10.83 20.22 -5.72
CA ASP A 176 9.47 20.66 -6.11
C ASP A 176 8.36 19.60 -5.83
N GLY A 177 8.50 18.85 -4.73
CA GLY A 177 7.59 17.76 -4.35
C GLY A 177 7.78 16.46 -5.14
N LYS A 178 8.72 16.42 -6.10
CA LYS A 178 8.94 15.29 -6.99
C LYS A 178 10.27 14.59 -6.73
N TRP A 179 10.24 13.28 -6.89
CA TRP A 179 11.40 12.41 -7.00
C TRP A 179 11.79 12.29 -8.46
N HIS A 180 13.09 12.37 -8.73
CA HIS A 180 13.69 12.20 -10.04
C HIS A 180 14.74 11.08 -9.98
N PHE A 181 14.71 10.17 -10.96
CA PHE A 181 15.71 9.11 -11.11
C PHE A 181 16.19 9.02 -12.55
N ASP A 182 17.51 9.19 -12.75
CA ASP A 182 18.17 9.06 -14.05
C ASP A 182 18.18 7.58 -14.48
N SER A 183 17.40 7.24 -15.52
CA SER A 183 17.24 5.85 -15.94
C SER A 183 18.58 5.24 -16.41
N PRO A 184 19.00 4.08 -15.88
CA PRO A 184 20.26 3.43 -16.27
C PRO A 184 20.38 3.09 -17.77
N LYS A 185 19.28 3.12 -18.53
CA LYS A 185 19.28 3.00 -20.00
C LYS A 185 18.08 3.69 -20.64
N LYS A 186 18.29 4.20 -21.86
CA LYS A 186 17.25 4.89 -22.63
C LYS A 186 16.18 3.93 -23.15
N LEU A 187 14.92 4.20 -22.81
CA LEU A 187 13.78 3.51 -23.38
C LEU A 187 13.64 3.88 -24.87
N ASN A 188 13.83 2.90 -25.74
CA ASN A 188 13.91 3.05 -27.19
C ASN A 188 12.63 2.63 -27.95
N ARG A 189 11.57 2.29 -27.21
CA ARG A 189 10.25 1.90 -27.70
C ARG A 189 9.17 2.43 -26.76
N CYS A 190 7.93 2.55 -27.25
CA CYS A 190 6.80 2.76 -26.37
C CYS A 190 6.73 1.65 -25.33
N SER A 191 6.73 2.05 -24.07
CA SER A 191 6.81 1.19 -22.89
C SER A 191 5.85 1.72 -21.82
N TYR A 192 5.63 0.94 -20.78
CA TYR A 192 4.75 1.30 -19.68
C TYR A 192 5.48 1.10 -18.35
N TRP A 193 5.33 2.02 -17.40
CA TRP A 193 6.10 1.99 -16.15
C TRP A 193 5.25 2.23 -14.91
N VAL A 194 5.80 1.78 -13.78
CA VAL A 194 5.24 1.87 -12.42
C VAL A 194 6.37 2.10 -11.43
N VAL A 195 6.01 2.60 -10.25
CA VAL A 195 6.85 2.69 -9.06
C VAL A 195 6.06 2.13 -7.88
N ARG A 196 6.77 1.46 -6.96
CA ARG A 196 6.29 1.09 -5.63
C ARG A 196 7.48 1.02 -4.68
N ILE A 197 7.24 1.00 -3.37
CA ILE A 197 8.31 1.00 -2.37
C ILE A 197 8.52 -0.40 -1.83
N ALA A 198 9.79 -0.82 -1.80
CA ALA A 198 10.27 -2.01 -1.12
C ALA A 198 10.90 -1.65 0.23
N LYS A 199 10.75 -2.55 1.21
CA LYS A 199 11.57 -2.62 2.41
C LYS A 199 12.70 -3.64 2.22
N ARG A 200 13.85 -3.35 2.82
CA ARG A 200 14.97 -4.27 3.00
C ARG A 200 15.29 -4.48 4.48
N GLU A 201 15.94 -5.59 4.78
CA GLU A 201 16.61 -5.84 6.05
C GLU A 201 18.01 -6.40 5.78
N SER A 202 19.03 -5.77 6.37
CA SER A 202 20.45 -6.02 6.08
C SER A 202 20.78 -6.02 4.57
N GLY A 203 20.15 -5.14 3.78
CA GLY A 203 20.32 -5.04 2.34
C GLY A 203 19.57 -6.09 1.50
N ASN A 204 18.87 -7.06 2.11
CA ASN A 204 18.05 -8.05 1.41
C ASN A 204 16.61 -7.56 1.30
N PHE A 205 15.97 -7.74 0.15
CA PHE A 205 14.53 -7.47 -0.01
C PHE A 205 13.70 -8.33 0.95
N VAL A 206 12.76 -7.72 1.69
CA VAL A 206 11.83 -8.42 2.59
C VAL A 206 10.35 -8.22 2.24
N GLY A 207 9.97 -7.15 1.54
CA GLY A 207 8.56 -6.86 1.31
C GLY A 207 8.26 -5.57 0.52
N TRP A 208 7.01 -5.48 0.05
CA TRP A 208 6.42 -4.30 -0.58
C TRP A 208 5.63 -3.51 0.46
N ILE A 209 5.99 -2.25 0.70
CA ILE A 209 5.37 -1.41 1.74
C ILE A 209 4.50 -0.27 1.18
N SER A 210 4.29 -0.27 -0.14
CA SER A 210 3.24 0.48 -0.83
C SER A 210 2.60 -0.37 -1.93
N PRO A 211 1.40 -0.03 -2.42
CA PRO A 211 0.85 -0.59 -3.66
C PRO A 211 1.65 -0.19 -4.90
N GLU A 212 1.38 -0.86 -6.02
CA GLU A 212 1.82 -0.48 -7.37
C GLU A 212 0.82 0.49 -8.00
N ASN A 213 1.30 1.58 -8.61
CA ASN A 213 0.44 2.58 -9.26
C ASN A 213 -0.10 2.13 -10.64
N GLU A 214 -1.05 2.89 -11.20
CA GLU A 214 -1.52 2.69 -12.58
C GLU A 214 -0.41 2.96 -13.62
N ARG A 215 -0.27 2.08 -14.61
CA ARG A 215 0.81 2.09 -15.61
C ARG A 215 0.78 3.34 -16.50
N LEU A 216 1.75 4.23 -16.33
CA LEU A 216 1.96 5.39 -17.21
C LEU A 216 2.78 4.98 -18.46
N LYS A 217 2.65 5.73 -19.56
CA LYS A 217 3.53 5.59 -20.75
C LYS A 217 4.97 6.04 -20.43
N ALA A 218 5.94 5.46 -21.13
CA ALA A 218 7.34 5.90 -21.15
C ALA A 218 8.04 5.55 -22.48
N GLY A 219 9.03 6.35 -22.86
CA GLY A 219 9.72 6.22 -24.14
C GLY A 219 8.90 6.74 -25.33
N PRO A 220 9.37 6.54 -26.57
CA PRO A 220 8.71 7.03 -27.78
C PRO A 220 7.38 6.32 -28.03
N CYS A 221 6.30 6.90 -27.52
CA CYS A 221 4.93 6.44 -27.68
C CYS A 221 4.14 7.29 -28.67
N GLU A 222 3.34 6.63 -29.52
CA GLU A 222 2.42 7.34 -30.40
C GLU A 222 1.37 8.13 -29.61
N GLY A 223 1.03 9.31 -30.15
CA GLY A 223 0.13 10.29 -29.52
C GLY A 223 0.73 11.04 -28.33
N ASP A 224 1.99 10.80 -27.96
CA ASP A 224 2.65 11.53 -26.88
C ASP A 224 3.49 12.69 -27.44
N SER A 225 3.05 13.93 -27.19
CA SER A 225 3.72 15.14 -27.67
C SER A 225 5.11 15.35 -27.05
N THR A 226 5.40 14.76 -25.89
CA THR A 226 6.71 14.89 -25.22
C THR A 226 7.81 14.13 -25.95
N PHE A 227 7.47 13.08 -26.70
CA PHE A 227 8.40 12.26 -27.49
C PHE A 227 8.21 12.39 -29.01
N SER A 228 7.76 13.55 -29.48
CA SER A 228 7.72 13.86 -30.91
C SER A 228 9.12 13.68 -31.53
N SER A 229 9.23 12.79 -32.52
CA SER A 229 10.51 12.55 -33.21
C SER A 229 10.93 13.78 -34.01
N PRO A 230 12.24 14.06 -34.13
CA PRO A 230 12.71 15.00 -35.14
C PRO A 230 12.30 14.48 -36.52
N ILE A 231 11.50 15.27 -37.24
CA ILE A 231 11.13 14.98 -38.62
C ILE A 231 12.36 15.25 -39.48
N ASN A 232 12.77 14.26 -40.28
CA ASN A 232 13.84 14.38 -41.29
C ASN A 232 13.37 15.20 -42.49
#